data_AF-W2SF62-F1
#
_entry.id   AF-W2SF62-F1
#
_cell.length_a   1.000
_cell.length_b   1.000
_cell.length_c   1.000
_cell.angle_alpha   90.00
_cell.angle_beta   90.00
_cell.angle_gamma   90.00
#
_symmetry.space_group_name_H-M   'P 1'
#
loop_
_entity.id
_entity.type
_entity.pdbx_description
1 polymer ?
#
loop_
_entity_poly.entity_id
_entity_poly.type
_entity_poly.pdbx_seq_one_letter_code
_entity_poly.pdbx_strand_id
1 'polypeptide(L)'
;MTTFLSSSNLSLYTVPVAWWLCMAPHLYAIERYRYIMNSASTDSIKPGTKKQLEFDRTQPRTFLSRLEANPHPALTPELKTRLARAEAASLNGYENLGFFAASVVAANISLIVVHANEGQSFSKELYYVNCHCLGYLASRILFSWSYVEGARGPHRGVYFYTGLACASALFIHAGNALRKLVK
;
A
#
# COMPACT_ATOMS: atom_id res chain seq x y z
N MET A 1 -18.96 -1.74 18.06
CA MET A 1 -18.09 -1.65 16.86
C MET A 1 -18.91 -1.57 15.58
N THR A 2 -19.93 -2.43 15.39
CA THR A 2 -20.89 -2.37 14.27
C THR A 2 -21.56 -1.00 14.11
N THR A 3 -22.02 -0.38 15.21
CA THR A 3 -22.67 0.94 15.18
C THR A 3 -21.77 2.07 14.67
N PHE A 4 -20.46 2.01 14.92
CA PHE A 4 -19.49 3.02 14.47
C PHE A 4 -19.25 2.91 12.95
N LEU A 5 -19.10 1.68 12.44
CA LEU A 5 -18.95 1.41 11.01
C LEU A 5 -20.20 1.76 10.21
N SER A 6 -21.37 1.79 10.85
CA SER A 6 -22.64 2.14 10.21
C SER A 6 -23.02 3.62 10.29
N SER A 7 -22.37 4.41 11.15
CA SER A 7 -22.74 5.81 11.41
C SER A 7 -21.67 6.82 10.99
N SER A 8 -20.42 6.39 10.86
CA SER A 8 -19.29 7.27 10.51
C SER A 8 -18.70 6.89 9.16
N ASN A 9 -18.46 7.89 8.32
CA ASN A 9 -17.85 7.68 7.02
C ASN A 9 -16.32 7.59 7.15
N LEU A 10 -15.81 6.38 7.43
CA LEU A 10 -14.39 6.11 7.57
C LEU A 10 -13.69 5.91 6.23
N SER A 11 -14.44 5.49 5.21
CA SER A 11 -13.91 5.07 3.92
C SER A 11 -13.02 6.11 3.26
N LEU A 12 -13.36 7.40 3.29
CA LEU A 12 -12.52 8.47 2.73
C LEU A 12 -11.17 8.61 3.45
N TYR A 13 -11.13 8.39 4.76
CA TYR A 13 -9.88 8.41 5.54
C TYR A 13 -8.98 7.21 5.25
N THR A 14 -9.53 6.14 4.67
CA THR A 14 -8.70 4.97 4.29
C THR A 14 -7.80 5.26 3.10
N VAL A 15 -8.10 6.26 2.26
CA VAL A 15 -7.25 6.63 1.11
C VAL A 15 -5.90 7.19 1.54
N PRO A 16 -5.79 8.21 2.42
CA PRO A 16 -4.49 8.67 2.90
C PRO A 16 -3.77 7.59 3.72
N VAL A 17 -4.49 6.74 4.46
CA VAL A 17 -3.88 5.59 5.15
C VAL A 17 -3.28 4.60 4.14
N ALA A 18 -4.00 4.27 3.06
CA ALA A 18 -3.50 3.41 2.00
C ALA A 18 -2.24 3.98 1.33
N TRP A 19 -2.20 5.29 1.09
CA TRP A 19 -1.00 5.97 0.57
C TRP A 19 0.20 5.76 1.51
N TRP A 20 0.03 5.96 2.81
CA TRP A 20 1.10 5.73 3.80
C TRP A 20 1.52 4.26 3.88
N LEU A 21 0.57 3.32 3.74
CA LEU A 21 0.90 1.90 3.64
C LEU A 21 1.69 1.56 2.39
N CYS A 22 1.47 2.25 1.27
CA CYS A 22 2.32 2.11 0.07
C CYS A 22 3.73 2.65 0.30
N MET A 23 3.87 3.70 1.11
CA MET A 23 5.17 4.30 1.45
C MET A 23 5.98 3.46 2.46
N ALA A 24 5.31 2.78 3.39
CA ALA A 24 5.97 2.10 4.52
C ALA A 24 7.10 1.10 4.12
N PRO A 25 6.95 0.25 3.08
CA PRO A 25 8.02 -0.64 2.65
C PRO A 25 9.27 0.11 2.14
N HIS A 26 9.08 1.23 1.45
CA HIS A 26 10.18 2.08 0.98
C HIS A 26 10.94 2.70 2.17
N LEU A 27 10.23 3.23 3.17
CA LEU A 27 10.85 3.74 4.39
C LEU A 27 11.63 2.66 5.13
N TYR A 28 11.06 1.45 5.24
CA TYR A 28 11.78 0.30 5.78
C TYR A 28 13.07 0.02 5.02
N ALA A 29 13.04 0.03 3.68
CA ALA A 29 14.21 -0.26 2.85
C ALA A 29 15.33 0.77 3.06
N ILE A 30 14.99 2.06 3.03
CA ILE A 30 15.94 3.16 3.23
C ILE A 30 16.53 3.10 4.65
N GLU A 31 15.69 3.00 5.68
CA GLU A 31 16.16 3.04 7.06
C GLU A 31 17.02 1.82 7.39
N ARG A 32 16.66 0.65 6.88
CA ARG A 32 17.45 -0.56 7.07
C ARG A 32 18.79 -0.47 6.34
N TYR A 33 18.80 0.04 5.10
CA TYR A 33 20.03 0.30 4.36
C TYR A 33 20.94 1.27 5.12
N ARG A 34 20.40 2.43 5.52
CA ARG A 34 21.11 3.47 6.28
C ARG A 34 21.70 2.93 7.57
N TYR A 35 20.92 2.17 8.35
CA TYR A 35 21.39 1.55 9.59
C TYR A 35 22.60 0.65 9.36
N ILE A 36 22.54 -0.23 8.35
CA ILE A 36 23.61 -1.20 8.06
C ILE A 36 24.86 -0.50 7.55
N MET A 37 24.70 0.47 6.66
CA MET A 37 25.83 1.22 6.11
C MET A 37 26.52 2.11 7.15
N ASN A 38 25.77 2.66 8.10
CA ASN A 38 26.35 3.43 9.21
C ASN A 38 27.04 2.56 10.26
N SER A 39 26.64 1.29 10.38
CA SER A 39 27.21 0.33 11.33
C SER A 39 28.38 -0.47 10.75
N ALA A 40 28.60 -0.40 9.45
CA ALA A 40 29.64 -1.12 8.75
C ALA A 40 31.04 -0.53 8.99
N SER A 41 32.05 -1.39 9.13
CA SER A 41 33.45 -0.95 9.20
C SER A 41 33.83 -0.20 7.92
N THR A 42 34.56 0.90 8.10
CA THR A 42 35.08 1.74 7.00
C THR A 42 36.40 1.24 6.44
N ASP A 43 36.96 0.16 6.98
CA ASP A 43 38.28 -0.37 6.59
C ASP A 43 38.33 -0.87 5.14
N SER A 44 37.18 -1.28 4.59
CA SER A 44 37.05 -1.76 3.20
C SER A 44 36.68 -0.66 2.19
N ILE A 45 36.48 0.58 2.67
CA ILE A 45 35.93 1.69 1.88
C ILE A 45 37.07 2.65 1.52
N LYS A 46 37.28 2.88 0.22
CA LYS A 46 38.29 3.84 -0.25
C LYS A 46 38.03 5.23 0.38
N PRO A 47 39.09 5.99 0.74
CA PRO A 47 38.94 7.35 1.23
C PRO A 47 38.14 8.21 0.24
N GLY A 48 37.12 8.93 0.73
CA GLY A 48 36.24 9.78 -0.10
C GLY A 48 34.99 9.10 -0.67
N THR A 49 34.81 7.79 -0.46
CA THR A 49 33.67 7.02 -1.02
C THR A 49 32.45 6.92 -0.10
N LYS A 50 32.49 7.52 1.11
CA LYS A 50 31.37 7.53 2.08
C LYS A 50 30.03 7.97 1.47
N LYS A 51 30.06 8.95 0.55
CA LYS A 51 28.86 9.47 -0.14
C LYS A 51 28.17 8.43 -1.04
N GLN A 52 28.87 7.38 -1.48
CA GLN A 52 28.29 6.31 -2.31
C GLN A 52 27.56 5.23 -1.48
N LEU A 53 27.72 5.25 -0.16
CA LEU A 53 27.13 4.30 0.77
C LEU A 53 25.87 4.86 1.43
N GLU A 54 25.57 6.13 1.18
CA GLU A 54 24.38 6.80 1.66
C GLU A 54 23.25 6.70 0.64
N PHE A 55 22.02 6.69 1.15
CA PHE A 55 20.84 6.83 0.31
C PHE A 55 20.86 8.21 -0.37
N ASP A 56 20.83 8.22 -1.70
CA ASP A 56 20.87 9.47 -2.47
C ASP A 56 19.49 10.12 -2.59
N ARG A 57 19.31 11.18 -1.80
CA ARG A 57 18.09 11.98 -1.75
C ARG A 57 17.84 12.79 -3.02
N THR A 58 18.85 12.99 -3.86
CA THR A 58 18.71 13.71 -5.13
C THR A 58 18.21 12.80 -6.26
N GLN A 59 18.44 11.49 -6.12
CA GLN A 59 18.04 10.47 -7.10
C GLN A 59 17.43 9.23 -6.42
N PRO A 60 16.33 9.37 -5.65
CA PRO A 60 15.79 8.28 -4.83
C PRO A 60 15.38 7.05 -5.65
N ARG A 61 14.96 7.24 -6.91
CA ARG A 61 14.58 6.15 -7.82
C ARG A 61 15.75 5.29 -8.30
N THR A 62 16.99 5.71 -8.07
CA THR A 62 18.19 4.93 -8.41
C THR A 62 18.61 4.00 -7.27
N PHE A 63 17.84 3.92 -6.18
CA PHE A 63 18.19 3.12 -5.02
C PHE A 63 18.43 1.64 -5.36
N LEU A 64 17.57 1.01 -6.17
CA LEU A 64 17.71 -0.41 -6.52
C LEU A 64 19.01 -0.70 -7.30
N SER A 65 19.33 0.10 -8.30
CA SER A 65 20.56 -0.09 -9.09
C SER A 65 21.82 0.16 -8.24
N ARG A 66 21.77 1.15 -7.34
CA ARG A 66 22.87 1.40 -6.39
C ARG A 66 23.02 0.29 -5.35
N LEU A 67 21.91 -0.24 -4.84
CA LEU A 67 21.91 -1.37 -3.90
C LEU A 67 22.56 -2.61 -4.53
N GLU A 68 22.21 -2.91 -5.78
CA GLU A 68 22.79 -4.02 -6.53
C GLU A 68 24.29 -3.84 -6.73
N ALA A 69 24.70 -2.67 -7.25
CA ALA A 69 26.08 -2.34 -7.56
C ALA A 69 27.00 -2.21 -6.33
N ASN A 70 26.46 -2.05 -5.13
CA ASN A 70 27.24 -1.84 -3.92
C ASN A 70 27.95 -3.14 -3.47
N PRO A 71 29.28 -3.24 -3.51
CA PRO A 71 30.00 -4.47 -3.20
C PRO A 71 30.26 -4.67 -1.70
N HIS A 72 29.73 -3.81 -0.83
CA HIS A 72 30.07 -3.82 0.59
C HIS A 72 29.65 -5.14 1.28
N PRO A 73 30.53 -5.82 2.04
CA PRO A 73 30.28 -7.16 2.58
C PRO A 73 29.13 -7.22 3.58
N ALA A 74 28.81 -6.11 4.27
CA ALA A 74 27.63 -6.02 5.13
C ALA A 74 26.29 -6.11 4.35
N LEU A 75 26.30 -5.90 3.04
CA LEU A 75 25.14 -6.08 2.16
C LEU A 75 25.09 -7.50 1.60
N THR A 76 24.70 -8.45 2.45
CA THR A 76 24.56 -9.84 2.02
C THR A 76 23.53 -9.98 0.88
N PRO A 77 23.64 -11.02 0.03
CA PRO A 77 22.67 -11.27 -1.05
C PRO A 77 21.22 -11.33 -0.56
N GLU A 78 20.99 -11.94 0.60
CA GLU A 78 19.66 -12.10 1.20
C GLU A 78 19.09 -10.74 1.61
N LEU A 79 19.92 -9.89 2.21
CA LEU A 79 19.53 -8.53 2.60
C LEU A 79 19.22 -7.68 1.37
N LYS A 80 20.08 -7.68 0.35
CA LYS A 80 19.81 -6.96 -0.91
C LYS A 80 18.48 -7.39 -1.50
N THR A 81 18.23 -8.70 -1.53
CA THR A 81 16.97 -9.26 -2.02
C THR A 81 15.77 -8.82 -1.17
N ARG A 82 15.92 -8.71 0.16
CA ARG A 82 14.87 -8.24 1.07
C ARG A 82 14.54 -6.76 0.86
N LEU A 83 15.56 -5.92 0.71
CA LEU A 83 15.39 -4.49 0.43
C LEU A 83 14.77 -4.27 -0.96
N ALA A 84 15.20 -5.04 -1.97
CA ALA A 84 14.60 -4.99 -3.30
C ALA A 84 13.11 -5.41 -3.28
N ARG A 85 12.75 -6.43 -2.49
CA ARG A 85 11.35 -6.82 -2.28
C ARG A 85 10.53 -5.73 -1.61
N ALA A 86 11.10 -4.99 -0.67
CA ALA A 86 10.41 -3.87 -0.02
C ALA A 86 10.11 -2.73 -1.01
N GLU A 87 11.05 -2.36 -1.88
CA GLU A 87 10.79 -1.40 -2.96
C GLU A 87 9.71 -1.89 -3.92
N ALA A 88 9.78 -3.15 -4.35
CA ALA A 88 8.77 -3.74 -5.22
C ALA A 88 7.37 -3.77 -4.57
N ALA A 89 7.28 -4.01 -3.26
CA ALA A 89 6.03 -3.95 -2.52
C ALA A 89 5.46 -2.51 -2.47
N SER A 90 6.32 -1.51 -2.33
CA SER A 90 5.94 -0.09 -2.36
C SER A 90 5.37 0.30 -3.73
N LEU A 91 6.10 -0.01 -4.80
CA LEU A 91 5.68 0.28 -6.18
C LEU A 91 4.36 -0.40 -6.52
N ASN A 92 4.21 -1.68 -6.16
CA ASN A 92 2.94 -2.39 -6.34
C ASN A 92 1.78 -1.72 -5.59
N GLY A 93 2.04 -1.16 -4.39
CA GLY A 93 1.05 -0.36 -3.67
C GLY A 93 0.58 0.84 -4.48
N TYR A 94 1.52 1.63 -4.99
CA TYR A 94 1.21 2.82 -5.78
C TYR A 94 0.48 2.52 -7.09
N GLU A 95 0.80 1.42 -7.77
CA GLU A 95 0.09 0.97 -8.98
C GLU A 95 -1.41 0.70 -8.72
N ASN A 96 -1.75 0.22 -7.52
CA ASN A 96 -3.12 -0.11 -7.14
C ASN A 96 -3.85 1.02 -6.41
N LEU A 97 -3.12 2.06 -5.96
CA LEU A 97 -3.67 3.14 -5.15
C LEU A 97 -4.72 3.94 -5.91
N GLY A 98 -4.47 4.24 -7.19
CA GLY A 98 -5.42 4.98 -8.03
C GLY A 98 -6.74 4.24 -8.19
N PHE A 99 -6.69 2.93 -8.45
CA PHE A 99 -7.88 2.09 -8.57
C PHE A 99 -8.69 2.05 -7.26
N PHE A 100 -8.01 1.90 -6.12
CA PHE A 100 -8.66 1.93 -4.81
C PHE A 100 -9.27 3.30 -4.48
N ALA A 101 -8.51 4.39 -4.64
CA ALA A 101 -8.99 5.74 -4.34
C ALA A 101 -10.22 6.10 -5.17
N ALA A 102 -10.20 5.76 -6.47
CA ALA A 102 -11.34 5.97 -7.35
C ALA A 102 -12.57 5.16 -6.91
N SER A 103 -12.39 3.91 -6.47
CA SER A 103 -13.51 3.07 -6.03
C SER A 103 -14.11 3.55 -4.71
N VAL A 104 -13.30 4.04 -3.77
CA VAL A 104 -13.78 4.70 -2.54
C VAL A 104 -14.62 5.92 -2.88
N VAL A 105 -14.13 6.81 -3.74
CA VAL A 105 -14.86 8.02 -4.13
C VAL A 105 -16.16 7.67 -4.83
N ALA A 106 -16.15 6.74 -5.79
CA ALA A 106 -17.33 6.30 -6.51
C ALA A 106 -18.41 5.72 -5.56
N ALA A 107 -18.00 4.86 -4.62
CA ALA A 107 -18.90 4.31 -3.62
C ALA A 107 -19.54 5.41 -2.77
N ASN A 108 -18.74 6.35 -2.24
CA ASN A 108 -19.25 7.45 -1.43
C ASN A 108 -20.22 8.38 -2.18
N ILE A 109 -19.89 8.75 -3.42
CA ILE A 109 -20.77 9.56 -4.26
C ILE A 109 -22.09 8.82 -4.49
N SER A 110 -22.04 7.52 -4.80
CA SER A 110 -23.27 6.74 -5.02
C SER A 110 -24.20 6.74 -3.80
N LEU A 111 -23.65 6.71 -2.58
CA LEU A 111 -24.44 6.79 -1.35
C LEU A 111 -25.15 8.14 -1.21
N ILE A 112 -24.44 9.23 -1.48
CA ILE A 112 -25.00 10.59 -1.41
C ILE A 112 -26.13 10.75 -2.43
N VAL A 113 -25.88 10.34 -3.68
CA VAL A 113 -26.86 10.51 -4.77
C VAL A 113 -28.11 9.66 -4.51
N VAL A 114 -27.97 8.40 -4.10
CA VAL A 114 -29.14 7.55 -3.81
C VAL A 114 -29.90 8.04 -2.57
N HIS A 115 -29.20 8.43 -1.50
CA HIS A 115 -29.83 8.97 -0.29
C HIS A 115 -30.64 10.25 -0.59
N ALA A 116 -30.12 11.15 -1.42
CA ALA A 116 -30.83 12.37 -1.81
C ALA A 116 -32.16 12.09 -2.54
N ASN A 117 -32.27 10.94 -3.23
CA ASN A 117 -33.47 10.57 -3.99
C ASN A 117 -34.47 9.72 -3.19
N GLU A 118 -34.02 8.83 -2.30
CA GLU A 118 -34.90 7.83 -1.65
C GLU A 118 -35.23 8.15 -0.18
N GLY A 119 -34.57 9.11 0.47
CA GLY A 119 -34.81 9.45 1.88
C GLY A 119 -34.54 8.30 2.86
N GLN A 120 -33.85 7.25 2.42
CA GLN A 120 -33.57 6.04 3.20
C GLN A 120 -32.28 6.16 4.03
N SER A 121 -32.28 5.54 5.21
CA SER A 121 -31.08 5.41 6.05
C SER A 121 -29.98 4.62 5.33
N PHE A 122 -28.78 5.22 5.20
CA PHE A 122 -27.63 4.64 4.48
C PHE A 122 -26.73 3.73 5.36
N SER A 123 -27.19 3.36 6.55
CA SER A 123 -26.35 2.73 7.59
C SER A 123 -25.75 1.38 7.18
N LYS A 124 -26.50 0.61 6.37
CA LYS A 124 -26.08 -0.73 5.93
C LYS A 124 -25.06 -0.64 4.80
N GLU A 125 -25.26 0.27 3.88
CA GLU A 125 -24.44 0.51 2.72
C GLU A 125 -23.10 1.14 3.14
N LEU A 126 -23.15 2.08 4.08
CA LEU A 126 -21.94 2.64 4.71
C LEU A 126 -21.12 1.55 5.41
N TYR A 127 -21.78 0.65 6.13
CA TYR A 127 -21.11 -0.48 6.77
C TYR A 127 -20.35 -1.31 5.73
N TYR A 128 -20.96 -1.66 4.61
CA TYR A 128 -20.28 -2.42 3.56
C TYR A 128 -19.12 -1.63 2.95
N VAL A 129 -19.31 -0.34 2.66
CA VAL A 129 -18.24 0.50 2.10
C VAL A 129 -17.05 0.57 3.06
N ASN A 130 -17.30 0.82 4.34
CA ASN A 130 -16.25 0.84 5.37
C ASN A 130 -15.55 -0.52 5.52
N CYS A 131 -16.30 -1.63 5.54
CA CYS A 131 -15.74 -2.98 5.63
C CYS A 131 -14.81 -3.31 4.45
N HIS A 132 -15.20 -2.99 3.22
CA HIS A 132 -14.35 -3.22 2.06
C HIS A 132 -13.10 -2.32 2.07
N CYS A 133 -13.22 -1.07 2.52
CA CYS A 133 -12.06 -0.19 2.68
C CYS A 133 -11.08 -0.72 3.73
N LEU A 134 -11.57 -1.14 4.90
CA LEU A 134 -10.74 -1.74 5.95
C LEU A 134 -10.14 -3.08 5.52
N GLY A 135 -10.92 -3.91 4.80
CA GLY A 135 -10.45 -5.15 4.20
C GLY A 135 -9.31 -4.92 3.20
N TYR A 136 -9.43 -3.88 2.37
CA TYR A 136 -8.35 -3.45 1.48
C TYR A 136 -7.10 -3.08 2.27
N LEU A 137 -7.19 -2.23 3.29
CA LEU A 137 -6.02 -1.84 4.11
C LEU A 137 -5.36 -3.05 4.77
N ALA A 138 -6.14 -3.93 5.39
CA ALA A 138 -5.63 -5.15 6.01
C ALA A 138 -4.91 -6.05 4.98
N SER A 139 -5.50 -6.21 3.80
CA SER A 139 -4.89 -6.99 2.71
C SER A 139 -3.56 -6.37 2.25
N ARG A 140 -3.45 -5.04 2.21
CA ARG A 140 -2.21 -4.34 1.84
C ARG A 140 -1.11 -4.51 2.88
N ILE A 141 -1.45 -4.50 4.16
CA ILE A 141 -0.49 -4.77 5.25
C ILE A 141 0.05 -6.19 5.11
N LEU A 142 -0.84 -7.18 4.99
CA LEU A 142 -0.45 -8.59 4.89
C LEU A 142 0.32 -8.89 3.60
N PHE A 143 -0.10 -8.32 2.47
CA PHE A 143 0.62 -8.42 1.22
C PHE A 143 2.04 -7.85 1.34
N SER A 144 2.18 -6.61 1.81
CA SER A 144 3.49 -5.95 1.89
C SER A 144 4.43 -6.69 2.84
N TRP A 145 3.94 -7.11 4.00
CA TRP A 145 4.71 -7.91 4.95
C TRP A 145 5.16 -9.25 4.35
N SER A 146 4.23 -10.02 3.77
CA SER A 146 4.55 -11.31 3.14
C SER A 146 5.50 -11.15 1.95
N TYR A 147 5.44 -10.03 1.23
CA TYR A 147 6.35 -9.70 0.14
C TYR A 147 7.77 -9.45 0.65
N VAL A 148 7.93 -8.62 1.68
CA VAL A 148 9.24 -8.32 2.29
C VAL A 148 9.88 -9.57 2.89
N GLU A 149 9.12 -10.40 3.62
CA GLU A 149 9.65 -11.65 4.20
C GLU A 149 10.00 -12.70 3.12
N GLY A 150 9.41 -12.61 1.93
CA GLY A 150 9.67 -13.57 0.84
C GLY A 150 8.83 -14.83 0.97
N ALA A 151 7.61 -14.69 1.46
CA ALA A 151 6.64 -15.75 1.43
C ALA A 151 6.47 -16.27 -0.02
N ARG A 152 6.12 -17.56 -0.14
CA ARG A 152 5.92 -18.19 -1.45
C ARG A 152 4.88 -17.42 -2.26
N GLY A 153 5.05 -17.38 -3.59
CA GLY A 153 4.17 -16.66 -4.52
C GLY A 153 2.67 -16.79 -4.26
N PRO A 154 2.13 -18.03 -4.07
CA PRO A 154 0.71 -18.22 -3.81
C PRO A 154 0.18 -17.50 -2.57
N HIS A 155 0.95 -17.47 -1.46
CA HIS A 155 0.53 -16.79 -0.24
C HIS A 155 0.41 -15.27 -0.44
N ARG A 156 1.36 -14.69 -1.17
CA ARG A 156 1.33 -13.26 -1.53
C ARG A 156 0.14 -12.96 -2.45
N GLY A 157 -0.13 -13.87 -3.40
CA GLY A 157 -1.25 -13.76 -4.33
C GLY A 157 -2.60 -13.65 -3.62
N VAL A 158 -2.84 -14.46 -2.57
CA VAL A 158 -4.11 -14.41 -1.82
C VAL A 158 -4.39 -13.00 -1.29
N TYR A 159 -3.43 -12.40 -0.57
CA TYR A 159 -3.61 -11.05 -0.03
C TYR A 159 -3.80 -10.00 -1.11
N PHE A 160 -3.07 -10.11 -2.23
CA PHE A 160 -3.22 -9.22 -3.36
C PHE A 160 -4.64 -9.27 -3.95
N TYR A 161 -5.13 -10.48 -4.26
CA TYR A 161 -6.45 -10.65 -4.87
C TYR A 161 -7.58 -10.30 -3.91
N THR A 162 -7.43 -10.52 -2.60
CA THR A 162 -8.40 -10.06 -1.61
C THR A 162 -8.54 -8.53 -1.63
N GLY A 163 -7.42 -7.80 -1.69
CA GLY A 163 -7.45 -6.34 -1.81
C GLY A 163 -8.13 -5.89 -3.11
N LEU A 164 -7.78 -6.52 -4.23
CA LEU A 164 -8.39 -6.21 -5.52
C LEU A 164 -9.89 -6.49 -5.53
N ALA A 165 -10.33 -7.59 -4.92
CA ALA A 165 -11.74 -7.93 -4.76
C ALA A 165 -12.48 -6.88 -3.91
N CYS A 166 -11.87 -6.40 -2.81
CA CYS A 166 -12.45 -5.34 -1.99
C CYS A 166 -12.63 -4.04 -2.77
N ALA A 167 -11.60 -3.62 -3.52
CA ALA A 167 -11.67 -2.40 -4.33
C ALA A 167 -12.69 -2.53 -5.47
N SER A 168 -12.78 -3.70 -6.10
CA SER A 168 -13.75 -3.99 -7.16
C SER A 168 -15.19 -4.00 -6.63
N ALA A 169 -15.41 -4.57 -5.44
CA ALA A 169 -16.72 -4.59 -4.79
C ALA A 169 -17.26 -3.17 -4.58
N LEU A 170 -16.42 -2.20 -4.22
CA LEU A 170 -16.82 -0.80 -4.08
C LEU A 170 -17.39 -0.22 -5.39
N PHE A 171 -16.73 -0.48 -6.53
CA PHE A 171 -17.27 -0.07 -7.84
C PHE A 171 -18.56 -0.79 -8.20
N ILE A 172 -18.66 -2.09 -7.93
CA ILE A 172 -19.88 -2.87 -8.19
C ILE A 172 -21.04 -2.33 -7.35
N HIS A 173 -20.79 -2.03 -6.07
CA HIS A 173 -21.76 -1.39 -5.19
C HIS A 173 -22.21 -0.04 -5.74
N ALA A 174 -21.27 0.81 -6.16
CA ALA A 174 -21.56 2.12 -6.74
C ALA A 174 -22.41 2.01 -8.02
N GLY A 175 -22.03 1.13 -8.94
CA GLY A 175 -22.75 0.91 -10.20
C GLY A 175 -24.17 0.38 -9.98
N ASN A 176 -24.33 -0.58 -9.06
CA ASN A 176 -25.64 -1.12 -8.72
C ASN A 176 -26.56 -0.08 -8.06
N ALA A 177 -25.99 0.80 -7.23
CA ALA A 177 -26.71 1.90 -6.59
C ALA A 177 -27.19 2.91 -7.63
N LEU A 178 -26.28 3.41 -8.49
CA LEU A 178 -26.62 4.40 -9.52
C LEU A 178 -27.57 3.86 -10.59
N ARG A 179 -27.51 2.56 -10.90
CA ARG A 179 -28.44 1.91 -11.86
C ARG A 179 -29.91 2.06 -11.45
N LYS A 180 -30.22 2.18 -10.15
CA LYS A 180 -31.60 2.35 -9.68
C LYS A 180 -32.22 3.69 -10.10
N LEU A 181 -31.40 4.70 -10.34
CA LEU A 181 -31.84 6.07 -10.64
C LEU A 181 -32.19 6.31 -12.10
N VAL A 182 -31.77 5.42 -13.00
CA VAL A 182 -31.99 5.52 -14.45
C VAL A 182 -33.18 4.64 -14.89
N LYS A 183 -33.85 3.99 -13.95
CA LYS A 183 -35.06 3.19 -14.20
C LYS A 183 -36.30 3.99 -13.81
#